data_AF-A0A0F2QJM5-F1
#
_entry.id   AF-A0A0F2QJM5-F1
#
_cell.length_a   1.000
_cell.length_b   1.000
_cell.length_c   1.000
_cell.angle_alpha   90.00
_cell.angle_beta   90.00
_cell.angle_gamma   90.00
#
_symmetry.space_group_name_H-M   'P 1'
#
loop_
_entity.id
_entity.type
_entity.pdbx_description
1 polymer ?
#
loop_
_entity_poly.entity_id
_entity_poly.type
_entity_poly.pdbx_seq_one_letter_code
_entity_poly.pdbx_strand_id
1 'polypeptide(L)'
;MDVIDRFLETFIRYIDSGFGLLQGDVAYLTSTLIVIDITLAGLFWALSQNADVIAGLIKKVLYVGFFAFLLGNFAGLSQIIFDSFAGLGLKAGSSLITAEDLMRPGYIAGVGYGAALPLLEEASEMMGPIAFFENFILIAVLLIAWAVILIAFFVLAVQLFVAILEFKLTTLAGFVLVPFALWNKTSFLAERVLGNVITSGLKLMVLAIIIGIGSTLFSTITEAFAGTEDVTLAEVMGTVLAATVFLWMGVFGPGMASGLITGAPQLGAGSA
;
A
#
# COMPACT_ATOMS: atom_id res chain seq x y z
N MET A 1 -10.46 -15.44 11.61
CA MET A 1 -9.68 -15.05 10.43
C MET A 1 -10.70 -14.54 9.42
N ASP A 2 -10.74 -13.23 9.20
CA ASP A 2 -11.79 -12.60 8.39
C ASP A 2 -11.72 -13.06 6.93
N VAL A 3 -12.87 -13.11 6.27
CA VAL A 3 -13.00 -13.55 4.87
C VAL A 3 -12.06 -12.75 3.96
N ILE A 4 -11.87 -11.46 4.24
CA ILE A 4 -11.02 -10.56 3.47
C ILE A 4 -9.52 -10.87 3.61
N ASP A 5 -9.07 -11.25 4.82
CA ASP A 5 -7.67 -11.63 5.07
C ASP A 5 -7.32 -12.90 4.30
N ARG A 6 -8.22 -13.91 4.34
CA ARG A 6 -8.05 -15.16 3.58
C ARG A 6 -8.05 -14.91 2.08
N PHE A 7 -8.88 -13.98 1.61
CA PHE A 7 -8.92 -13.59 0.20
C PHE A 7 -7.58 -12.94 -0.20
N LEU A 8 -7.08 -11.98 0.58
CA LEU A 8 -5.79 -11.33 0.33
C LEU A 8 -4.64 -12.35 0.31
N GLU A 9 -4.56 -13.22 1.31
CA GLU A 9 -3.54 -14.26 1.41
C GLU A 9 -3.57 -15.17 0.17
N THR A 10 -4.76 -15.52 -0.30
CA THR A 10 -4.91 -16.32 -1.53
C THR A 10 -4.33 -15.58 -2.74
N PHE A 11 -4.65 -14.31 -2.94
CA PHE A 11 -4.10 -13.51 -4.03
C PHE A 11 -2.59 -13.36 -3.93
N ILE A 12 -2.05 -13.02 -2.75
CA ILE A 12 -0.61 -12.89 -2.52
C ILE A 12 0.09 -14.19 -2.87
N ARG A 13 -0.42 -15.34 -2.40
CA ARG A 13 0.15 -16.65 -2.72
C ARG A 13 0.17 -16.94 -4.22
N TYR A 14 -0.89 -16.59 -4.96
CA TYR A 14 -0.89 -16.76 -6.41
C TYR A 14 0.11 -15.82 -7.10
N ILE A 15 0.21 -14.57 -6.68
CA ILE A 15 1.18 -13.62 -7.23
C ILE A 15 2.62 -14.06 -6.94
N ASP A 16 2.90 -14.47 -5.70
CA ASP A 16 4.21 -14.93 -5.27
C ASP A 16 4.62 -16.22 -6.02
N SER A 17 3.66 -17.12 -6.29
CA SER A 17 3.89 -18.28 -7.16
C SER A 17 4.23 -17.89 -8.61
N GLY A 18 3.72 -16.74 -9.08
CA GLY A 18 4.00 -16.19 -10.40
C GLY A 18 5.48 -15.90 -10.63
N PHE A 19 6.23 -15.45 -9.60
CA PHE A 19 7.68 -15.25 -9.72
C PHE A 19 8.40 -16.57 -10.02
N GLY A 20 8.03 -17.66 -9.34
CA GLY A 20 8.62 -18.97 -9.57
C GLY A 20 8.26 -19.54 -10.95
N LEU A 21 7.01 -19.37 -11.38
CA LEU A 21 6.54 -19.83 -12.69
C LEU A 21 7.23 -19.10 -13.85
N LEU A 22 7.42 -17.79 -13.72
CA LEU A 22 8.02 -16.94 -14.76
C LEU A 22 9.55 -16.91 -14.70
N GLN A 23 10.17 -17.47 -13.65
CA GLN A 23 11.62 -17.39 -13.45
C GLN A 23 12.41 -17.95 -14.63
N GLY A 24 11.97 -19.06 -15.21
CA GLY A 24 12.62 -19.69 -16.36
C GLY A 24 12.60 -18.80 -17.61
N ASP A 25 11.43 -18.24 -17.93
CA ASP A 25 11.25 -17.38 -19.10
C ASP A 25 12.03 -16.06 -18.96
N VAL A 26 11.99 -15.47 -17.75
CA VAL A 26 12.76 -14.26 -17.42
C VAL A 26 14.26 -14.52 -17.48
N ALA A 27 14.73 -15.67 -16.97
CA ALA A 27 16.14 -16.06 -17.08
C ALA A 27 16.57 -16.23 -18.53
N TYR A 28 15.77 -16.90 -19.36
CA TYR A 28 16.05 -17.07 -20.80
C TYR A 28 16.12 -15.73 -21.53
N LEU A 29 15.15 -14.83 -21.30
CA LEU A 29 15.13 -13.49 -21.88
C LEU A 29 16.36 -12.70 -21.46
N THR A 30 16.70 -12.75 -20.17
CA THR A 30 17.87 -12.07 -19.59
C THR A 30 19.15 -12.57 -20.23
N SER A 31 19.39 -13.88 -20.26
CA SER A 31 20.59 -14.46 -20.89
C SER A 31 20.71 -14.08 -22.37
N THR A 32 19.59 -14.11 -23.10
CA THR A 32 19.57 -13.72 -24.51
C THR A 32 19.96 -12.25 -24.68
N LEU A 33 19.37 -11.34 -23.89
CA LEU A 33 19.69 -9.92 -23.93
C LEU A 33 21.15 -9.64 -23.55
N ILE A 34 21.69 -10.33 -22.53
CA ILE A 34 23.10 -10.23 -22.13
C ILE A 34 24.01 -10.64 -23.29
N VAL A 35 23.74 -11.78 -23.94
CA VAL A 35 24.57 -12.29 -25.04
C VAL A 35 24.60 -11.29 -26.20
N ILE A 36 23.44 -10.76 -26.61
CA ILE A 36 23.36 -9.78 -27.70
C ILE A 36 24.13 -8.52 -27.33
N ASP A 37 23.93 -8.01 -26.12
CA ASP A 37 24.52 -6.77 -25.63
C ASP A 37 26.06 -6.86 -25.50
N ILE A 38 26.59 -7.95 -24.95
CA ILE A 38 28.05 -8.19 -24.88
C ILE A 38 28.64 -8.41 -26.27
N THR A 39 27.95 -9.14 -27.16
CA THR A 39 28.43 -9.39 -28.53
C THR A 39 28.57 -8.09 -29.32
N LEU A 40 27.57 -7.21 -29.24
CA LEU A 40 27.63 -5.90 -29.89
C LEU A 40 28.70 -5.00 -29.29
N ALA A 41 28.81 -4.96 -27.96
CA ALA A 41 29.88 -4.20 -27.30
C ALA A 41 31.27 -4.67 -27.76
N GLY A 42 31.48 -6.00 -27.83
CA GLY A 42 32.71 -6.59 -28.33
C GLY A 42 33.01 -6.22 -29.79
N LEU A 43 32.00 -6.26 -30.67
CA LEU A 43 32.15 -5.82 -32.06
C LEU A 43 32.51 -4.33 -32.18
N PHE A 44 31.87 -3.46 -31.39
CA PHE A 44 32.19 -2.03 -31.40
C PHE A 44 33.59 -1.72 -30.85
N TRP A 45 34.05 -2.47 -29.84
CA TRP A 45 35.42 -2.34 -29.34
C TRP A 45 36.44 -2.83 -30.38
N ALA A 46 36.16 -3.94 -31.07
CA ALA A 46 37.03 -4.47 -32.11
C ALA A 46 37.16 -3.54 -33.32
N LEU A 47 36.12 -2.76 -33.64
CA LEU A 47 36.11 -1.80 -34.74
C LEU A 47 36.73 -0.44 -34.39
N SER A 48 36.97 -0.15 -33.11
CA SER A 48 37.46 1.14 -32.66
C SER A 48 38.99 1.16 -32.52
N GLN A 49 39.66 2.14 -33.11
CA GLN A 49 41.13 2.24 -33.09
C GLN A 49 41.72 2.69 -31.75
N ASN A 50 40.92 3.31 -30.86
CA ASN A 50 41.35 3.86 -29.57
C ASN A 50 40.39 3.47 -28.43
N ALA A 51 39.71 2.33 -28.52
CA ALA A 51 38.84 1.89 -27.44
C ALA A 51 39.63 1.38 -26.24
N ASP A 52 39.36 1.94 -25.07
CA ASP A 52 39.85 1.42 -23.80
C ASP A 52 39.02 0.19 -23.38
N VAL A 53 39.31 -0.94 -24.02
CA VAL A 53 38.51 -2.19 -23.96
C VAL A 53 38.35 -2.69 -22.53
N ILE A 54 39.40 -2.56 -21.71
CA ILE A 54 39.40 -3.03 -20.31
C ILE A 54 38.39 -2.21 -19.49
N ALA A 55 38.44 -0.88 -19.59
CA ALA A 55 37.51 -0.01 -18.88
C ALA A 55 36.05 -0.22 -19.35
N GLY A 56 35.84 -0.44 -20.66
CA GLY A 56 34.54 -0.78 -21.22
C GLY A 56 33.98 -2.10 -20.69
N LEU A 57 34.82 -3.14 -20.64
CA LEU A 57 34.44 -4.46 -20.15
C LEU A 57 34.10 -4.46 -18.67
N ILE A 58 34.88 -3.79 -17.83
CA ILE A 58 34.60 -3.65 -16.39
C ILE A 58 33.23 -3.01 -16.16
N LYS A 59 32.95 -1.88 -16.84
CA LYS A 59 31.65 -1.20 -16.73
C LYS A 59 30.50 -2.12 -17.13
N LYS A 60 30.69 -2.90 -18.21
CA LYS A 60 29.67 -3.79 -18.73
C LYS A 60 29.40 -4.98 -17.81
N VAL A 61 30.45 -5.60 -17.28
CA VAL A 61 30.35 -6.71 -16.33
C VAL A 61 29.69 -6.26 -15.02
N LEU A 62 30.05 -5.07 -14.49
CA LEU A 62 29.39 -4.53 -13.30
C LEU A 62 27.89 -4.24 -13.54
N TYR A 63 27.57 -3.65 -14.69
CA TYR A 63 26.18 -3.36 -15.05
C TYR A 63 25.35 -4.63 -15.19
N VAL A 64 25.81 -5.59 -16.00
CA VAL A 64 25.13 -6.88 -16.19
C VAL A 64 25.06 -7.67 -14.88
N GLY A 65 26.15 -7.68 -14.10
CA GLY A 65 26.23 -8.36 -12.81
C GLY A 65 25.24 -7.81 -11.78
N PHE A 66 25.07 -6.48 -11.74
CA PHE A 66 24.06 -5.83 -10.91
C PHE A 66 22.64 -6.28 -11.29
N PHE A 67 22.30 -6.26 -12.58
CA PHE A 67 20.97 -6.71 -13.04
C PHE A 67 20.75 -8.21 -12.85
N ALA A 68 21.78 -9.03 -13.03
CA ALA A 68 21.71 -10.46 -12.75
C ALA A 68 21.46 -10.72 -11.25
N PHE A 69 22.13 -9.98 -10.36
CA PHE A 69 21.89 -10.04 -8.91
C PHE A 69 20.46 -9.59 -8.57
N LEU A 70 20.03 -8.47 -9.14
CA LEU A 70 18.71 -7.89 -8.89
C LEU A 70 17.59 -8.81 -9.36
N LEU A 71 17.72 -9.43 -10.54
CA LEU A 71 16.75 -10.40 -11.05
C LEU A 71 16.77 -11.71 -10.24
N GLY A 72 17.96 -12.19 -9.87
CA GLY A 72 18.10 -13.41 -9.06
C GLY A 72 17.47 -13.31 -7.68
N ASN A 73 17.43 -12.09 -7.11
CA ASN A 73 16.86 -11.83 -5.78
C ASN A 73 15.58 -10.98 -5.83
N PHE A 74 14.94 -10.86 -6.99
CA PHE A 74 13.89 -9.85 -7.20
C PHE A 74 12.71 -9.99 -6.23
N ALA A 75 12.24 -11.22 -6.00
CA ALA A 75 11.17 -11.49 -5.04
C ALA A 75 11.56 -11.07 -3.61
N GLY A 76 12.77 -11.40 -3.18
CA GLY A 76 13.29 -11.01 -1.86
C GLY A 76 13.48 -9.51 -1.72
N LEU A 77 14.03 -8.85 -2.74
CA LEU A 77 14.18 -7.39 -2.78
C LEU A 77 12.82 -6.68 -2.75
N SER A 78 11.83 -7.20 -3.50
CA SER A 78 10.45 -6.69 -3.45
C SER A 78 9.85 -6.80 -2.06
N GLN A 79 10.07 -7.91 -1.35
CA GLN A 79 9.57 -8.09 0.00
C GLN A 79 10.24 -7.12 0.98
N ILE A 80 11.57 -6.96 0.91
CA ILE A 80 12.31 -6.00 1.72
C ILE A 80 11.79 -4.58 1.50
N ILE A 81 11.52 -4.19 0.26
CA ILE A 81 10.95 -2.88 -0.07
C ILE A 81 9.56 -2.71 0.58
N PHE A 82 8.71 -3.73 0.48
CA PHE A 82 7.39 -3.72 1.11
C PHE A 82 7.49 -3.53 2.63
N ASP A 83 8.27 -4.39 3.29
CA ASP A 83 8.44 -4.38 4.74
C ASP A 83 9.05 -3.05 5.22
N SER A 84 9.97 -2.49 4.44
CA SER A 84 10.58 -1.19 4.73
C SER A 84 9.55 -0.06 4.67
N PHE A 85 8.74 0.02 3.60
CA PHE A 85 7.74 1.08 3.48
C PHE A 85 6.61 0.95 4.51
N ALA A 86 6.14 -0.27 4.76
CA ALA A 86 5.16 -0.54 5.81
C ALA A 86 5.73 -0.17 7.19
N GLY A 87 6.95 -0.62 7.51
CA GLY A 87 7.60 -0.35 8.78
C GLY A 87 7.92 1.13 9.01
N LEU A 88 8.41 1.84 7.99
CA LEU A 88 8.65 3.28 8.05
C LEU A 88 7.34 4.04 8.29
N GLY A 89 6.26 3.63 7.61
CA GLY A 89 4.96 4.26 7.77
C GLY A 89 4.39 4.07 9.18
N LEU A 90 4.48 2.87 9.74
CA LEU A 90 4.03 2.58 11.11
C LEU A 90 4.89 3.30 12.17
N LYS A 91 6.20 3.39 11.96
CA LYS A 91 7.11 4.12 12.85
C LYS A 91 6.79 5.62 12.87
N ALA A 92 6.47 6.19 11.72
CA ALA A 92 6.05 7.59 11.62
C ALA A 92 4.63 7.83 12.17
N GLY A 93 3.73 6.86 12.02
CA GLY A 93 2.37 6.91 12.56
C GLY A 93 2.26 6.67 14.07
N SER A 94 3.36 6.37 14.76
CA SER A 94 3.41 6.09 16.22
C SER A 94 2.38 5.04 16.69
N SER A 95 2.18 3.99 15.88
CA SER A 95 1.08 3.05 16.12
C SER A 95 1.45 1.90 17.05
N LEU A 96 0.43 1.33 17.71
CA LEU A 96 0.50 0.04 18.43
C LEU A 96 0.47 -1.18 17.47
N ILE A 97 0.31 -0.93 16.16
CA ILE A 97 0.07 -1.92 15.11
C ILE A 97 1.39 -2.33 14.46
N THR A 98 1.54 -3.61 14.15
CA THR A 98 2.73 -4.15 13.48
C THR A 98 2.58 -4.14 11.95
N ALA A 99 3.68 -4.30 11.21
CA ALA A 99 3.64 -4.41 9.74
C ALA A 99 2.80 -5.61 9.28
N GLU A 100 2.74 -6.66 10.09
CA GLU A 100 1.99 -7.88 9.82
C GLU A 100 0.48 -7.67 9.98
N ASP A 101 0.07 -6.81 10.92
CA ASP A 101 -1.33 -6.40 11.06
C ASP A 101 -1.77 -5.47 9.90
N LEU A 102 -0.85 -4.69 9.34
CA LEU A 102 -1.11 -3.90 8.13
C LEU A 102 -1.36 -4.80 6.91
N MET A 103 -0.77 -6.00 6.88
CA MET A 103 -1.07 -7.01 5.86
C MET A 103 -2.42 -7.69 6.06
N ARG A 104 -3.19 -7.29 7.08
CA ARG A 104 -4.51 -7.83 7.41
C ARG A 104 -5.57 -6.73 7.37
N PRO A 105 -6.11 -6.40 6.19
CA PRO A 105 -7.17 -5.40 6.05
C PRO A 105 -8.38 -5.65 6.94
N GLY A 106 -8.69 -6.91 7.27
CA GLY A 106 -9.74 -7.28 8.21
C GLY A 106 -9.50 -6.75 9.62
N TYR A 107 -8.25 -6.65 10.05
CA TYR A 107 -7.90 -6.05 11.34
C TYR A 107 -8.33 -4.58 11.42
N ILE A 108 -8.13 -3.80 10.35
CA ILE A 108 -8.56 -2.39 10.30
C ILE A 108 -10.08 -2.26 10.33
N ALA A 109 -10.79 -3.13 9.62
CA ALA A 109 -12.25 -3.19 9.70
C ALA A 109 -12.73 -3.57 11.11
N GLY A 110 -12.05 -4.50 11.78
CA GLY A 110 -12.33 -4.90 13.16
C GLY A 110 -12.08 -3.77 14.18
N VAL A 111 -11.02 -2.98 14.02
CA VAL A 111 -10.77 -1.77 14.83
C VAL A 111 -11.91 -0.77 14.65
N GLY A 112 -12.37 -0.55 13.42
CA GLY A 112 -13.53 0.32 13.15
C GLY A 112 -14.82 -0.17 13.79
N TYR A 113 -15.07 -1.49 13.75
CA TYR A 113 -16.21 -2.09 14.45
C TYR A 113 -16.12 -1.87 15.96
N GLY A 114 -14.95 -2.13 16.57
CA GLY A 114 -14.72 -1.90 18.00
C GLY A 114 -14.91 -0.45 18.42
N ALA A 115 -14.44 0.51 17.62
CA ALA A 115 -14.62 1.94 17.89
C ALA A 115 -16.09 2.39 17.78
N ALA A 116 -16.92 1.68 17.01
CA ALA A 116 -18.33 1.99 16.84
C ALA A 116 -19.23 1.28 17.88
N LEU A 117 -18.77 0.21 18.53
CA LEU A 117 -19.55 -0.56 19.51
C LEU A 117 -20.17 0.27 20.64
N PRO A 118 -19.45 1.20 21.30
CA PRO A 118 -20.02 1.99 22.40
C PRO A 118 -21.25 2.79 21.99
N LEU A 119 -21.27 3.34 20.76
CA LEU A 119 -22.42 4.08 20.23
C LEU A 119 -23.66 3.19 20.07
N LEU A 120 -23.45 1.91 19.76
CA LEU A 120 -24.54 0.93 19.63
C LEU A 120 -25.07 0.51 21.00
N GLU A 121 -24.18 0.29 21.97
CA GLU A 121 -24.54 -0.05 23.35
C GLU A 121 -25.36 1.07 24.00
N GLU A 122 -24.91 2.32 23.85
CA GLU A 122 -25.61 3.49 24.40
C GLU A 122 -26.95 3.73 23.70
N ALA A 123 -27.01 3.58 22.37
CA ALA A 123 -28.28 3.58 21.66
C ALA A 123 -29.24 2.50 22.18
N SER A 124 -28.72 1.33 22.60
CA SER A 124 -29.52 0.22 23.10
C SER A 124 -30.04 0.41 24.52
N GLU A 125 -29.28 1.05 25.41
CA GLU A 125 -29.72 1.39 26.76
C GLU A 125 -30.85 2.43 26.73
N MET A 126 -30.83 3.32 25.74
CA MET A 126 -31.88 4.32 25.52
C MET A 126 -33.15 3.74 24.87
N MET A 127 -33.16 2.47 24.44
CA MET A 127 -34.34 1.77 23.87
C MET A 127 -35.28 1.21 24.95
N GLY A 128 -35.66 2.01 25.95
CA GLY A 128 -36.74 1.68 26.89
C GLY A 128 -38.13 1.87 26.25
N PRO A 129 -39.19 1.13 26.66
CA PRO A 129 -40.52 1.18 26.03
C PRO A 129 -41.20 2.57 26.06
N ILE A 130 -40.76 3.47 26.95
CA ILE A 130 -41.21 4.87 27.05
C ILE A 130 -40.08 5.83 26.62
N ALA A 131 -38.83 5.58 27.05
CA ALA A 131 -37.65 6.39 26.76
C ALA A 131 -37.27 6.45 25.26
N PHE A 132 -37.63 5.42 24.48
CA PHE A 132 -37.44 5.39 23.03
C PHE A 132 -38.17 6.55 22.32
N PHE A 133 -39.39 6.87 22.76
CA PHE A 133 -40.17 7.95 22.14
C PHE A 133 -39.71 9.35 22.61
N GLU A 134 -39.07 9.45 23.78
CA GLU A 134 -38.50 10.72 24.28
C GLU A 134 -37.15 11.04 23.63
N ASN A 135 -36.32 10.02 23.38
CA ASN A 135 -34.94 10.18 22.87
C ASN A 135 -34.75 9.72 21.42
N PHE A 136 -35.84 9.53 20.67
CA PHE A 136 -35.82 8.99 19.31
C PHE A 136 -34.79 9.68 18.39
N ILE A 137 -34.66 11.01 18.48
CA ILE A 137 -33.73 11.80 17.66
C ILE A 137 -32.27 11.46 18.00
N LEU A 138 -31.95 11.30 19.28
CA LEU A 138 -30.59 11.00 19.74
C LEU A 138 -30.19 9.58 19.34
N ILE A 139 -31.09 8.60 19.54
CA ILE A 139 -30.90 7.21 19.08
C ILE A 139 -30.66 7.17 17.57
N ALA A 140 -31.43 7.93 16.78
CA ALA A 140 -31.24 8.00 15.33
C ALA A 140 -29.87 8.58 14.95
N VAL A 141 -29.39 9.62 15.65
CA VAL A 141 -28.06 10.21 15.42
C VAL A 141 -26.94 9.23 15.78
N LEU A 142 -27.05 8.52 16.91
CA LEU A 142 -26.08 7.49 17.32
C LEU A 142 -25.97 6.36 16.29
N LEU A 143 -27.11 5.87 15.78
CA LEU A 143 -27.12 4.83 14.74
C LEU A 143 -26.53 5.32 13.40
N ILE A 144 -26.80 6.56 13.01
CA ILE A 144 -26.18 7.16 11.81
C ILE A 144 -24.67 7.31 12.02
N ALA A 145 -24.24 7.79 13.19
CA ALA A 145 -22.83 7.95 13.54
C ALA A 145 -22.09 6.61 13.48
N TRP A 146 -22.67 5.58 14.10
CA TRP A 146 -22.18 4.20 14.02
C TRP A 146 -22.01 3.74 12.58
N ALA A 147 -23.03 3.92 11.74
CA ALA A 147 -22.98 3.51 10.33
C ALA A 147 -21.90 4.25 9.54
N VAL A 148 -21.74 5.56 9.74
CA VAL A 148 -20.72 6.36 9.06
C VAL A 148 -19.31 5.93 9.45
N ILE A 149 -19.06 5.70 10.75
CA ILE A 149 -17.76 5.24 11.24
C ILE A 149 -17.43 3.86 10.65
N LEU A 150 -18.39 2.93 10.67
CA LEU A 150 -18.20 1.60 10.10
C LEU A 150 -17.87 1.66 8.61
N ILE A 151 -18.61 2.47 7.84
CA ILE A 151 -18.34 2.67 6.40
C ILE A 151 -16.95 3.27 6.18
N ALA A 152 -16.53 4.24 6.99
CA ALA A 152 -15.20 4.86 6.89
C ALA A 152 -14.07 3.84 7.02
N PHE A 153 -14.11 3.03 8.07
CA PHE A 153 -13.09 2.00 8.29
C PHE A 153 -13.15 0.88 7.24
N PHE A 154 -14.35 0.53 6.77
CA PHE A 154 -14.51 -0.45 5.70
C PHE A 154 -13.84 0.03 4.40
N VAL A 155 -14.06 1.29 4.02
CA VAL A 155 -13.40 1.89 2.84
C VAL A 155 -11.87 1.89 3.00
N LEU A 156 -11.36 2.22 4.19
CA LEU A 156 -9.91 2.18 4.48
C LEU A 156 -9.32 0.76 4.35
N ALA A 157 -10.03 -0.25 4.86
CA ALA A 157 -9.62 -1.65 4.72
C ALA A 157 -9.55 -2.06 3.24
N VAL A 158 -10.56 -1.72 2.44
CA VAL A 158 -10.54 -1.98 0.99
C VAL A 158 -9.39 -1.24 0.30
N GLN A 159 -9.13 0.02 0.68
CA GLN A 159 -8.03 0.79 0.11
C GLN A 159 -6.68 0.17 0.42
N LEU A 160 -6.45 -0.29 1.65
CA LEU A 160 -5.24 -1.00 2.04
C LEU A 160 -5.08 -2.30 1.27
N PHE A 161 -6.15 -3.08 1.15
CA PHE A 161 -6.18 -4.31 0.35
C PHE A 161 -5.74 -4.05 -1.10
N VAL A 162 -6.34 -3.05 -1.75
CA VAL A 162 -6.01 -2.69 -3.14
C VAL A 162 -4.57 -2.21 -3.26
N ALA A 163 -4.07 -1.40 -2.33
CA ALA A 163 -2.70 -0.91 -2.35
C ALA A 163 -1.68 -2.05 -2.21
N ILE A 164 -1.95 -3.05 -1.37
CA ILE A 164 -1.07 -4.23 -1.21
C ILE A 164 -1.04 -5.03 -2.51
N LEU A 165 -2.19 -5.27 -3.12
CA LEU A 165 -2.26 -5.97 -4.41
C LEU A 165 -1.60 -5.17 -5.52
N GLU A 166 -1.77 -3.85 -5.56
CA GLU A 166 -1.13 -2.98 -6.54
C GLU A 166 0.39 -3.14 -6.47
N PHE A 167 0.97 -3.10 -5.26
CA PHE A 167 2.40 -3.32 -5.08
C PHE A 167 2.85 -4.70 -5.58
N LYS A 168 2.18 -5.78 -5.13
CA LYS A 168 2.52 -7.16 -5.50
C LYS A 168 2.38 -7.43 -7.01
N LEU A 169 1.34 -6.90 -7.65
CA LEU A 169 1.15 -7.03 -9.10
C LEU A 169 2.18 -6.20 -9.88
N THR A 170 2.47 -4.99 -9.42
CA THR A 170 3.45 -4.11 -10.07
C THR A 170 4.86 -4.69 -9.96
N THR A 171 5.21 -5.32 -8.84
CA THR A 171 6.51 -5.98 -8.68
C THR A 171 6.61 -7.20 -9.57
N LEU A 172 5.56 -8.01 -9.69
CA LEU A 172 5.53 -9.14 -10.65
C LEU A 172 5.71 -8.66 -12.10
N ALA A 173 5.03 -7.57 -12.50
CA ALA A 173 5.24 -6.95 -13.80
C ALA A 173 6.68 -6.42 -13.97
N GLY A 174 7.25 -5.86 -12.89
CA GLY A 174 8.64 -5.44 -12.82
C GLY A 174 9.61 -6.57 -13.09
N PHE A 175 9.38 -7.73 -12.48
CA PHE A 175 10.21 -8.90 -12.71
C PHE A 175 10.31 -9.31 -14.19
N VAL A 176 9.19 -9.22 -14.92
CA VAL A 176 9.14 -9.52 -16.36
C VAL A 176 9.80 -8.44 -17.22
N LEU A 177 9.73 -7.18 -16.79
CA LEU A 177 10.16 -6.02 -17.58
C LEU A 177 11.59 -5.53 -17.27
N VAL A 178 12.14 -5.88 -16.11
CA VAL A 178 13.52 -5.53 -15.72
C VAL A 178 14.60 -6.05 -16.67
N PRO A 179 14.51 -7.25 -17.30
CA PRO A 179 15.52 -7.69 -18.25
C PRO A 179 15.75 -6.70 -19.41
N PHE A 180 14.71 -5.94 -19.80
CA PHE A 180 14.81 -4.92 -20.84
C PHE A 180 15.69 -3.72 -20.46
N ALA A 181 16.08 -3.60 -19.19
CA ALA A 181 17.09 -2.63 -18.73
C ALA A 181 18.44 -2.87 -19.41
N LEU A 182 18.80 -4.13 -19.67
CA LEU A 182 20.10 -4.52 -20.22
C LEU A 182 20.38 -3.93 -21.61
N TRP A 183 19.32 -3.48 -22.29
CA TRP A 183 19.41 -2.91 -23.61
C TRP A 183 19.08 -1.42 -23.58
N ASN A 184 20.05 -0.58 -23.93
CA ASN A 184 19.93 0.88 -23.85
C ASN A 184 18.72 1.47 -24.60
N LYS A 185 18.19 0.80 -25.63
CA LYS A 185 16.99 1.29 -26.34
C LYS A 185 15.67 0.92 -25.67
N THR A 186 15.66 -0.06 -24.78
CA THR A 186 14.45 -0.53 -24.07
C THR A 186 14.54 -0.32 -22.56
N SER A 187 15.61 0.31 -22.06
CA SER A 187 15.80 0.55 -20.62
C SER A 187 14.66 1.35 -19.99
N PHE A 188 14.03 2.22 -20.78
CA PHE A 188 12.87 3.01 -20.36
C PHE A 188 11.70 2.15 -19.85
N LEU A 189 11.54 0.91 -20.34
CA LEU A 189 10.49 0.00 -19.87
C LEU A 189 10.76 -0.43 -18.43
N ALA A 190 11.99 -0.85 -18.16
CA ALA A 190 12.41 -1.24 -16.83
C ALA A 190 12.40 -0.05 -15.87
N GLU A 191 12.91 1.11 -16.29
CA GLU A 191 12.90 2.34 -15.49
C GLU A 191 11.49 2.75 -15.06
N ARG A 192 10.53 2.73 -15.98
CA ARG A 192 9.12 3.05 -15.68
C ARG A 192 8.52 2.10 -14.66
N VAL A 193 8.75 0.80 -14.81
CA VAL A 193 8.13 -0.19 -13.93
C VAL A 193 8.79 -0.19 -12.55
N LEU A 194 10.12 -0.04 -12.48
CA LEU A 194 10.82 0.16 -11.21
C LEU A 194 10.32 1.43 -10.50
N GLY A 195 10.12 2.52 -11.24
CA GLY A 195 9.48 3.73 -10.70
C GLY A 195 8.08 3.47 -10.15
N ASN A 196 7.27 2.67 -10.84
CA ASN A 196 5.93 2.28 -10.36
C ASN A 196 5.99 1.39 -9.11
N VAL A 197 6.95 0.48 -9.00
CA VAL A 197 7.16 -0.32 -7.77
C VAL A 197 7.43 0.60 -6.59
N ILE A 198 8.35 1.57 -6.73
CA ILE A 198 8.64 2.54 -5.66
C ILE A 198 7.41 3.41 -5.34
N THR A 199 6.68 3.84 -6.37
CA THR A 199 5.46 4.64 -6.21
C THR A 199 4.36 3.90 -5.45
N SER A 200 4.12 2.63 -5.79
CA SER A 200 3.17 1.77 -5.07
C SER A 200 3.62 1.48 -3.62
N GLY A 201 4.93 1.35 -3.38
CA GLY A 201 5.50 1.28 -2.04
C GLY A 201 5.26 2.54 -1.20
N LEU A 202 5.39 3.73 -1.80
CA LEU A 202 5.09 5.00 -1.14
C LEU A 202 3.60 5.17 -0.82
N LYS A 203 2.70 4.72 -1.71
CA LYS A 203 1.25 4.68 -1.42
C LYS A 203 0.98 3.89 -0.15
N LEU A 204 1.59 2.69 -0.04
CA LEU A 204 1.48 1.84 1.14
C LEU A 204 2.04 2.51 2.39
N MET A 205 3.21 3.16 2.29
CA MET A 205 3.79 3.92 3.40
C MET A 205 2.83 5.00 3.91
N VAL A 206 2.23 5.79 3.01
CA VAL A 206 1.29 6.85 3.40
C VAL A 206 0.02 6.28 4.02
N LEU A 207 -0.52 5.17 3.50
CA LEU A 207 -1.64 4.48 4.15
C LEU A 207 -1.27 3.99 5.54
N ALA A 208 -0.09 3.39 5.70
CA ALA A 208 0.39 2.93 7.00
C ALA A 208 0.53 4.07 8.01
N ILE A 209 0.99 5.26 7.57
CA ILE A 209 1.05 6.46 8.42
C ILE A 209 -0.35 6.87 8.85
N ILE A 210 -1.28 7.01 7.88
CA ILE A 210 -2.65 7.42 8.15
C ILE A 210 -3.26 6.44 9.14
N ILE A 211 -3.30 5.16 8.81
CA ILE A 211 -3.86 4.10 9.67
C ILE A 211 -3.21 4.10 11.05
N GLY A 212 -1.88 4.28 11.13
CA GLY A 212 -1.16 4.36 12.40
C GLY A 212 -1.66 5.49 13.28
N ILE A 213 -1.77 6.70 12.73
CA ILE A 213 -2.34 7.87 13.43
C ILE A 213 -3.81 7.65 13.79
N GLY A 214 -4.56 6.98 12.92
CA GLY A 214 -5.99 6.71 13.15
C GLY A 214 -6.21 5.79 14.33
N SER A 215 -5.44 4.72 14.42
CA SER A 215 -5.55 3.75 15.50
C SER A 215 -5.37 4.37 16.89
N THR A 216 -4.43 5.32 17.04
CA THR A 216 -4.18 5.99 18.32
C THR A 216 -5.26 7.00 18.66
N LEU A 217 -5.73 7.78 17.67
CA LEU A 217 -6.82 8.74 17.86
C LEU A 217 -8.14 8.06 18.22
N PHE A 218 -8.50 6.99 17.53
CA PHE A 218 -9.75 6.26 17.82
C PHE A 218 -9.68 5.49 19.14
N SER A 219 -8.51 5.00 19.56
CA SER A 219 -8.34 4.42 20.90
C SER A 219 -8.67 5.46 21.99
N THR A 220 -8.12 6.67 21.84
CA THR A 220 -8.37 7.77 22.79
C THR A 220 -9.86 8.15 22.85
N ILE A 221 -10.51 8.21 21.70
CA ILE A 221 -11.94 8.53 21.60
C ILE A 221 -12.77 7.43 22.27
N THR A 222 -12.45 6.16 22.01
CA THR A 222 -13.16 5.01 22.60
C THR A 222 -13.02 4.97 24.13
N GLU A 223 -11.82 5.27 24.64
CA GLU A 223 -11.56 5.38 26.08
C GLU A 223 -12.33 6.54 26.74
N ALA A 224 -12.49 7.67 26.04
CA ALA A 224 -13.27 8.80 26.53
C ALA A 224 -14.77 8.47 26.65
N PHE A 225 -15.33 7.70 25.72
CA PHE A 225 -16.71 7.24 25.79
C PHE A 225 -16.95 6.21 26.90
N ALA A 226 -15.96 5.35 27.21
CA ALA A 226 -16.10 4.34 28.27
C ALA A 226 -16.10 4.91 29.71
N GLY A 227 -15.69 6.16 29.89
CA GLY A 227 -15.52 6.80 31.22
C GLY A 227 -16.59 7.82 31.62
N THR A 228 -17.56 8.11 30.76
CA THR A 228 -18.49 9.23 30.95
C THR A 228 -19.93 8.71 30.95
N GLU A 229 -20.70 8.96 32.02
CA GLU A 229 -22.09 8.49 32.17
C GLU A 229 -23.10 9.20 31.25
N ASP A 230 -22.70 10.26 30.53
CA ASP A 230 -23.53 10.98 29.56
C ASP A 230 -22.73 11.31 28.29
N VAL A 231 -22.93 10.57 27.20
CA VAL A 231 -22.32 10.93 25.92
C VAL A 231 -23.07 12.09 25.27
N THR A 232 -22.35 13.18 25.02
CA THR A 232 -22.95 14.37 24.42
C THR A 232 -23.03 14.25 22.90
N LEU A 233 -24.08 14.82 22.30
CA LEU A 233 -24.25 14.89 20.84
C LEU A 233 -23.03 15.52 20.14
N ALA A 234 -22.36 16.47 20.81
CA ALA A 234 -21.17 17.14 20.29
C ALA A 234 -19.98 16.18 20.15
N GLU A 235 -19.78 15.27 21.11
CA GLU A 235 -18.69 14.27 21.10
C GLU A 235 -18.93 13.20 20.04
N VAL A 236 -20.18 12.75 19.89
CA VAL A 236 -20.59 11.82 18.83
C VAL A 236 -20.32 12.44 17.46
N MET A 237 -20.79 13.67 17.22
CA MET A 237 -20.59 14.36 15.95
C MET A 237 -19.12 14.70 15.69
N GLY A 238 -18.33 14.98 16.74
CA GLY A 238 -16.88 15.15 16.64
C GLY A 238 -16.17 13.87 16.19
N THR A 239 -16.61 12.71 16.69
CA THR A 239 -16.08 11.39 16.30
C THR A 239 -16.45 11.05 14.86
N VAL A 240 -17.68 11.34 14.43
CA VAL A 240 -18.10 11.21 13.03
C VAL A 240 -17.26 12.09 12.11
N LEU A 241 -17.00 13.33 12.51
CA LEU A 241 -16.15 14.24 11.75
C LEU A 241 -14.72 13.69 11.64
N ALA A 242 -14.14 13.21 12.75
CA ALA A 242 -12.82 12.60 12.76
C ALA A 242 -12.75 11.38 11.82
N ALA A 243 -13.74 10.49 11.87
CA ALA A 243 -13.84 9.32 10.98
C ALA A 243 -13.97 9.70 9.51
N THR A 244 -14.74 10.75 9.22
CA THR A 244 -14.93 11.25 7.86
C THR A 244 -13.63 11.85 7.31
N VAL A 245 -12.92 12.65 8.11
CA VAL A 245 -11.59 13.17 7.75
C VAL A 245 -10.62 12.02 7.51
N PHE A 246 -10.64 11.01 8.37
CA PHE A 246 -9.81 9.81 8.23
C PHE A 246 -10.06 9.03 6.94
N LEU A 247 -11.33 8.82 6.61
CA LEU A 247 -11.76 8.22 5.34
C LEU A 247 -11.16 9.00 4.18
N TRP A 248 -11.38 10.32 4.13
CA TRP A 248 -10.90 11.15 3.04
C TRP A 248 -9.38 11.18 2.94
N MET A 249 -8.68 11.20 4.07
CA MET A 249 -7.22 11.08 4.11
C MET A 249 -6.75 9.76 3.54
N GLY A 250 -7.36 8.63 3.89
CA GLY A 250 -6.96 7.33 3.34
C GLY A 250 -7.29 7.17 1.86
N VAL A 251 -8.36 7.80 1.36
CA VAL A 251 -8.71 7.79 -0.06
C VAL A 251 -7.75 8.67 -0.88
N PHE A 252 -7.45 9.89 -0.43
CA PHE A 252 -6.63 10.84 -1.20
C PHE A 252 -5.13 10.78 -0.91
N GLY A 253 -4.73 10.36 0.29
CA GLY A 253 -3.33 10.27 0.72
C GLY A 253 -2.43 9.44 -0.21
N PRO A 254 -2.85 8.24 -0.66
CA PRO A 254 -2.11 7.47 -1.66
C PRO A 254 -1.89 8.23 -2.98
N GLY A 255 -2.91 8.98 -3.40
CA GLY A 255 -2.83 9.84 -4.59
C GLY A 255 -1.72 10.87 -4.46
N MET A 256 -1.67 11.56 -3.31
CA MET A 256 -0.64 12.56 -2.98
C MET A 256 0.77 11.97 -2.99
N ALA A 257 0.96 10.79 -2.41
CA ALA A 257 2.24 10.07 -2.41
C ALA A 257 2.74 9.80 -3.84
N SER A 258 1.81 9.48 -4.74
CA SER A 258 2.12 9.10 -6.12
C SER A 258 2.55 10.29 -7.00
N GLY A 259 2.09 11.49 -6.68
CA GLY A 259 2.46 12.71 -7.41
C GLY A 259 3.89 13.14 -7.21
N LEU A 260 4.48 12.79 -6.07
CA LEU A 260 5.85 13.18 -5.73
C LEU A 260 6.89 12.55 -6.66
N ILE A 261 6.62 11.34 -7.18
CA ILE A 261 7.50 10.64 -8.12
C ILE A 261 7.14 10.94 -9.57
N THR A 262 5.85 11.06 -9.88
CA THR A 262 5.39 11.23 -11.27
C THR A 262 5.47 12.68 -11.77
N GLY A 263 5.68 13.66 -10.87
CA GLY A 263 5.77 15.08 -11.21
C GLY A 263 4.48 15.68 -11.77
N ALA A 264 3.36 14.96 -11.69
CA ALA A 264 2.07 15.39 -12.21
C ALA A 264 1.34 16.30 -11.20
N PRO A 265 0.64 17.37 -11.66
CA PRO A 265 -0.14 18.23 -10.78
C PRO A 265 -1.19 17.43 -10.00
N GLN A 266 -1.12 17.49 -8.67
CA GLN A 266 -1.90 16.63 -7.75
C GLN A 266 -3.34 17.12 -7.49
N LEU A 267 -3.72 18.29 -7.99
CA LEU A 267 -5.07 18.83 -7.87
C LEU A 267 -5.75 18.87 -9.25
N GLY A 268 -5.93 17.70 -9.85
CA GLY A 268 -6.91 17.50 -10.91
C GLY A 268 -8.29 17.30 -10.32
N ALA A 269 -8.87 18.33 -9.70
CA ALA A 269 -10.31 18.38 -9.52
C ALA A 269 -10.91 18.48 -10.93
N GLY A 270 -11.36 17.35 -11.49
CA GLY A 270 -12.15 17.27 -12.72
C GLY A 270 -11.45 17.78 -13.98
N SER A 271 -10.85 16.87 -14.75
CA SER A 271 -10.83 17.05 -16.20
C SER A 271 -12.25 16.80 -16.74
N ALA A 272 -13.06 17.86 -16.71
CA ALA A 272 -14.22 18.05 -17.55
C ALA A 272 -13.97 19.28 -18.44
#